data_AF-A0A105V6A8-F1
#
_entry.id   AF-A0A105V6A8-F1
#
_cell.length_a   1.000
_cell.length_b   1.000
_cell.length_c   1.000
_cell.angle_alpha   90.00
_cell.angle_beta   90.00
_cell.angle_gamma   90.00
#
_symmetry.space_group_name_H-M   'P 1'
#
loop_
_entity.id
_entity.type
_entity.pdbx_description
1 polymer ?
#
loop_
_entity_poly.entity_id
_entity_poly.type
_entity_poly.pdbx_seq_one_letter_code
_entity_poly.pdbx_strand_id
1 'polypeptide(L)'
;MGQAKIKRRDAFAQSLVEEWESRDCIDFAFALARMTNWLLHVDWWAPSITGKPPEGKEDGFIPLRVYVADNKDLIFDPRGVMPIPDFAERIVMKQVRARAQSNGGVLTRFYGEEKFASLPVRFQPDENRIAEATVQIKKHQTYLSRIPERSGAQIPAHHAARFSFGRCAVFAEALREHAKLQPTALLAVRMLPGWEHTEMSERRYFHSVALHRDGMAQDSWGIAPLRDIALRFGVSEFITDADEHRSVVSRLKANSPEAYAESYSDAMTLLKTHAERHL
;
A
#
# COMPACT_ATOMS: atom_id res chain seq x y z
N MET A 1 -19.57 -22.69 20.13
CA MET A 1 -20.20 -22.58 18.78
C MET A 1 -20.30 -21.13 18.24
N GLY A 2 -19.48 -20.17 18.72
CA GLY A 2 -19.64 -18.73 18.39
C GLY A 2 -18.79 -18.18 17.22
N GLN A 3 -17.56 -18.66 17.02
CA GLN A 3 -16.65 -18.07 16.03
C GLN A 3 -16.98 -18.42 14.57
N ALA A 4 -17.49 -19.62 14.30
CA ALA A 4 -17.84 -20.05 12.94
C ALA A 4 -19.07 -19.30 12.38
N LYS A 5 -20.01 -18.91 13.25
CA LYS A 5 -21.18 -18.09 12.86
C LYS A 5 -20.81 -16.62 12.62
N ILE A 6 -19.85 -16.07 13.37
CA ILE A 6 -19.36 -14.70 13.18
C ILE A 6 -18.56 -14.58 11.88
N LYS A 7 -17.64 -15.53 11.58
CA LYS A 7 -16.91 -15.56 10.29
C LYS A 7 -17.82 -15.62 9.05
N ARG A 8 -19.04 -16.15 9.19
CA ARG A 8 -20.03 -16.24 8.10
C ARG A 8 -20.83 -14.96 7.89
N ARG A 9 -20.82 -14.02 8.84
CA ARG A 9 -21.55 -12.74 8.76
C ARG A 9 -20.77 -11.64 8.02
N ASP A 10 -19.46 -11.82 7.88
CA ASP A 10 -18.57 -10.84 7.28
C ASP A 10 -18.27 -11.11 5.81
N ALA A 11 -18.53 -12.33 5.34
CA ALA A 11 -18.30 -12.75 3.97
C ALA A 11 -19.55 -12.55 3.11
N PHE A 12 -19.36 -12.16 1.85
CA PHE A 12 -20.43 -12.08 0.88
C PHE A 12 -21.04 -13.47 0.61
N ALA A 13 -22.23 -13.49 -0.03
CA ALA A 13 -22.86 -14.73 -0.45
C ALA A 13 -21.89 -15.56 -1.31
N GLN A 14 -21.85 -16.88 -1.07
CA GLN A 14 -20.86 -17.77 -1.68
C GLN A 14 -20.87 -17.71 -3.23
N SER A 15 -22.06 -17.55 -3.83
CA SER A 15 -22.20 -17.40 -5.29
C SER A 15 -21.55 -16.12 -5.83
N LEU A 16 -21.67 -14.99 -5.10
CA LEU A 16 -21.01 -13.74 -5.46
C LEU A 16 -19.49 -13.85 -5.32
N VAL A 17 -19.04 -14.51 -4.24
CA VAL A 17 -17.61 -14.77 -4.04
C VAL A 17 -17.07 -15.59 -5.22
N GLU A 18 -17.71 -16.71 -5.56
CA GLU A 18 -17.30 -17.56 -6.70
C GLU A 18 -17.29 -16.81 -8.03
N GLU A 19 -18.29 -15.95 -8.27
CA GLU A 19 -18.34 -15.09 -9.45
C GLU A 19 -17.11 -14.16 -9.51
N TRP A 20 -16.84 -13.40 -8.45
CA TRP A 20 -15.69 -12.49 -8.43
C TRP A 20 -14.35 -13.25 -8.50
N GLU A 21 -14.25 -14.41 -7.85
CA GLU A 21 -13.04 -15.24 -7.88
C GLU A 21 -12.75 -15.82 -9.26
N SER A 22 -13.78 -16.08 -10.07
CA SER A 22 -13.61 -16.51 -11.46
C SER A 22 -12.85 -15.50 -12.32
N ARG A 23 -12.83 -14.22 -11.89
CA ARG A 23 -12.12 -13.10 -12.52
C ARG A 23 -10.99 -12.53 -11.66
N ASP A 24 -10.37 -13.37 -10.82
CA ASP A 24 -9.26 -12.97 -9.92
C ASP A 24 -9.60 -11.85 -8.93
N CYS A 25 -10.89 -11.62 -8.70
CA CYS A 25 -11.46 -10.53 -7.90
C CYS A 25 -11.13 -9.13 -8.41
N ILE A 26 -10.74 -8.96 -9.67
CA ILE A 26 -10.34 -7.65 -10.21
C ILE A 26 -11.48 -6.62 -10.12
N ASP A 27 -12.69 -6.97 -10.55
CA ASP A 27 -13.82 -6.04 -10.59
C ASP A 27 -14.27 -5.64 -9.16
N PHE A 28 -14.22 -6.59 -8.21
CA PHE A 28 -14.49 -6.32 -6.80
C PHE A 28 -13.44 -5.39 -6.19
N ALA A 29 -12.15 -5.65 -6.45
CA ALA A 29 -11.06 -4.85 -5.91
C ALA A 29 -11.13 -3.41 -6.43
N PHE A 30 -11.42 -3.22 -7.72
CA PHE A 30 -11.63 -1.90 -8.32
C PHE A 30 -12.80 -1.16 -7.68
N ALA A 31 -13.96 -1.81 -7.57
CA ALA A 31 -15.12 -1.24 -6.90
C ALA A 31 -14.78 -0.78 -5.47
N LEU A 32 -14.07 -1.63 -4.72
CA LEU A 32 -13.71 -1.35 -3.34
C LEU A 32 -12.65 -0.24 -3.22
N ALA A 33 -11.64 -0.22 -4.09
CA ALA A 33 -10.60 0.81 -4.10
C ALA A 33 -11.19 2.19 -4.41
N ARG A 34 -12.11 2.29 -5.39
CA ARG A 34 -12.84 3.53 -5.70
C ARG A 34 -13.68 4.02 -4.53
N MET A 35 -14.28 3.10 -3.77
CA MET A 35 -15.10 3.44 -2.61
C MET A 35 -14.30 3.87 -1.38
N THR A 36 -13.12 3.30 -1.18
CA THR A 36 -12.36 3.43 0.08
C THR A 36 -11.08 4.23 -0.05
N ASN A 37 -10.65 4.52 -1.29
CA ASN A 37 -9.38 5.16 -1.63
C ASN A 37 -8.17 4.42 -1.03
N TRP A 38 -8.28 3.10 -0.83
CA TRP A 38 -7.18 2.20 -0.47
C TRP A 38 -6.49 1.61 -1.70
N LEU A 39 -5.36 0.95 -1.48
CA LEU A 39 -4.48 0.47 -2.54
C LEU A 39 -5.01 -0.77 -3.25
N LEU A 40 -5.03 -0.73 -4.58
CA LEU A 40 -5.11 -1.94 -5.41
C LEU A 40 -3.78 -2.69 -5.38
N HIS A 41 -3.82 -3.92 -4.91
CA HIS A 41 -2.71 -4.85 -4.88
C HIS A 41 -2.94 -5.96 -5.90
N VAL A 42 -1.84 -6.44 -6.48
CA VAL A 42 -1.80 -7.65 -7.28
C VAL A 42 -0.70 -8.54 -6.73
N ASP A 43 -1.07 -9.78 -6.41
CA ASP A 43 -0.10 -10.83 -6.15
C ASP A 43 0.27 -11.51 -7.46
N TRP A 44 1.56 -11.61 -7.69
CA TRP A 44 2.16 -12.24 -8.86
C TRP A 44 2.93 -13.48 -8.43
N TRP A 45 2.82 -14.56 -9.21
CA TRP A 45 3.84 -15.60 -9.19
C TRP A 45 4.96 -15.19 -10.15
N ALA A 46 6.14 -14.99 -9.59
CA ALA A 46 7.35 -14.72 -10.36
C ALA A 46 8.23 -15.97 -10.37
N PRO A 47 8.61 -16.48 -11.56
CA PRO A 47 9.61 -17.55 -11.66
C PRO A 47 10.92 -17.12 -10.97
N SER A 48 11.65 -18.09 -10.41
CA SER A 48 12.95 -17.83 -9.78
C SER A 48 13.92 -17.24 -10.79
N ILE A 49 14.07 -15.92 -10.75
CA ILE A 49 15.15 -15.18 -11.38
C ILE A 49 16.18 -14.84 -10.31
N THR A 50 17.47 -14.85 -10.67
CA THR A 50 18.54 -14.42 -9.77
C THR A 50 18.37 -12.92 -9.50
N GLY A 51 17.95 -12.57 -8.28
CA GLY A 51 17.73 -11.18 -7.83
C GLY A 51 16.25 -10.75 -7.81
N LYS A 52 15.96 -9.63 -7.14
CA LYS A 52 14.62 -9.04 -7.09
C LYS A 52 14.31 -8.41 -8.47
N PRO A 53 13.25 -8.83 -9.18
CA PRO A 53 12.92 -8.22 -10.46
C PRO A 53 12.67 -6.72 -10.29
N PRO A 54 13.19 -5.88 -11.22
CA PRO A 54 12.87 -4.46 -11.25
C PRO A 54 11.35 -4.23 -11.29
N GLU A 55 10.89 -3.12 -10.72
CA GLU A 55 9.51 -2.66 -10.93
C GLU A 55 9.22 -2.47 -12.43
N GLY A 56 8.00 -2.77 -12.86
CA GLY A 56 7.57 -2.60 -14.26
C GLY A 56 8.04 -3.69 -15.22
N LYS A 57 8.53 -4.83 -14.71
CA LYS A 57 8.85 -6.04 -15.49
C LYS A 57 7.98 -7.22 -15.05
N GLU A 58 6.68 -7.07 -15.20
CA GLU A 58 5.71 -8.15 -14.95
C GLU A 58 5.62 -9.16 -16.10
N ASP A 59 6.39 -8.97 -17.19
CA ASP A 59 6.46 -9.92 -18.30
C ASP A 59 6.95 -11.30 -17.82
N GLY A 60 6.13 -12.32 -18.06
CA GLY A 60 6.39 -13.68 -17.61
C GLY A 60 5.94 -13.96 -16.16
N PHE A 61 5.36 -12.98 -15.46
CA PHE A 61 4.70 -13.23 -14.18
C PHE A 61 3.28 -13.74 -14.40
N ILE A 62 2.80 -14.58 -13.48
CA ILE A 62 1.45 -15.12 -13.53
C ILE A 62 0.62 -14.39 -12.47
N PRO A 63 -0.46 -13.68 -12.84
CA PRO A 63 -1.33 -13.00 -11.87
C PRO A 63 -2.07 -14.05 -11.02
N LEU A 64 -2.10 -13.83 -9.71
CA LEU A 64 -2.71 -14.75 -8.74
C LEU A 64 -4.02 -14.19 -8.18
N ARG A 65 -4.02 -12.95 -7.70
CA ARG A 65 -5.15 -12.33 -7.01
C ARG A 65 -5.04 -10.81 -7.06
N VAL A 66 -6.16 -10.13 -7.27
CA VAL A 66 -6.27 -8.66 -7.12
C VAL A 66 -7.11 -8.38 -5.87
N TYR A 67 -6.67 -7.47 -5.01
CA TYR A 67 -7.34 -7.14 -3.75
C TYR A 67 -7.02 -5.71 -3.28
N VAL A 68 -7.66 -5.30 -2.19
CA VAL A 68 -7.40 -4.02 -1.52
C VAL A 68 -6.81 -4.26 -0.14
N ALA A 69 -5.90 -3.41 0.34
CA ALA A 69 -5.31 -3.53 1.68
C ALA A 69 -4.98 -2.16 2.30
N ASP A 70 -4.81 -2.12 3.62
CA ASP A 70 -4.55 -0.91 4.42
C ASP A 70 -3.08 -0.47 4.48
N ASN A 71 -2.21 -1.08 3.65
CA ASN A 71 -0.76 -0.89 3.68
C ASN A 71 -0.12 -1.16 5.06
N LYS A 72 -0.79 -1.99 5.90
CA LYS A 72 -0.28 -2.43 7.19
C LYS A 72 -0.37 -3.95 7.29
N ASP A 73 -1.51 -4.48 7.72
CA ASP A 73 -1.68 -5.90 8.04
C ASP A 73 -3.01 -6.49 7.62
N LEU A 74 -3.95 -5.69 7.09
CA LEU A 74 -5.28 -6.15 6.73
C LEU A 74 -5.51 -6.13 5.22
N ILE A 75 -6.07 -7.22 4.73
CA ILE A 75 -6.52 -7.41 3.35
C ILE A 75 -8.05 -7.40 3.33
N PHE A 76 -8.63 -6.68 2.38
CA PHE A 76 -10.06 -6.55 2.13
C PHE A 76 -10.43 -7.37 0.90
N ASP A 77 -10.98 -8.56 1.13
CA ASP A 77 -11.30 -9.55 0.11
C ASP A 77 -12.81 -9.88 0.15
N PRO A 78 -13.43 -10.39 -0.94
CA PRO A 78 -14.81 -10.88 -0.89
C PRO A 78 -15.11 -11.90 0.20
N ARG A 79 -14.08 -12.63 0.68
CA ARG A 79 -14.22 -13.59 1.78
C ARG A 79 -14.16 -12.93 3.16
N GLY A 80 -14.00 -11.61 3.23
CA GLY A 80 -13.97 -10.80 4.45
C GLY A 80 -12.64 -10.05 4.63
N VAL A 81 -12.61 -9.19 5.66
CA VAL A 81 -11.37 -8.51 6.08
C VAL A 81 -10.53 -9.46 6.93
N MET A 82 -9.28 -9.72 6.55
CA MET A 82 -8.40 -10.68 7.22
C MET A 82 -6.92 -10.26 7.23
N PRO A 83 -6.13 -10.78 8.18
CA PRO A 83 -4.69 -10.53 8.22
C PRO A 83 -3.94 -11.10 7.00
N ILE A 84 -2.82 -10.49 6.64
CA ILE A 84 -1.94 -10.95 5.53
C ILE A 84 -1.57 -12.44 5.63
N PRO A 85 -1.15 -13.00 6.79
CA PRO A 85 -0.79 -14.42 6.88
C PRO A 85 -1.96 -15.35 6.54
N ASP A 86 -3.16 -15.06 7.07
CA ASP A 86 -4.38 -15.83 6.81
C ASP A 86 -4.75 -15.79 5.32
N PHE A 87 -4.64 -14.62 4.69
CA PHE A 87 -4.91 -14.46 3.27
C PHE A 87 -3.91 -15.21 2.39
N ALA A 88 -2.62 -15.08 2.69
CA ALA A 88 -1.55 -15.75 1.96
C ALA A 88 -1.75 -17.27 1.99
N GLU A 89 -1.96 -17.86 3.17
CA GLU A 89 -2.13 -19.30 3.34
C GLU A 89 -3.42 -19.81 2.65
N ARG A 90 -4.55 -19.11 2.85
CA ARG A 90 -5.87 -19.64 2.48
C ARG A 90 -6.26 -19.33 1.05
N ILE A 91 -5.76 -18.24 0.48
CA ILE A 91 -6.16 -17.71 -0.83
C ILE A 91 -5.01 -17.79 -1.81
N VAL A 92 -3.91 -17.07 -1.53
CA VAL A 92 -2.79 -16.93 -2.48
C VAL A 92 -2.13 -18.27 -2.76
N MET A 93 -1.80 -19.05 -1.73
CA MET A 93 -1.14 -20.34 -1.90
C MET A 93 -1.99 -21.36 -2.66
N LYS A 94 -3.33 -21.23 -2.65
CA LYS A 94 -4.19 -22.06 -3.52
C LYS A 94 -4.03 -21.69 -4.99
N GLN A 95 -3.94 -20.40 -5.30
CA GLN A 95 -3.69 -19.92 -6.65
C GLN A 95 -2.29 -20.32 -7.12
N VAL A 96 -1.28 -20.22 -6.26
CA VAL A 96 0.08 -20.71 -6.52
C VAL A 96 0.05 -22.19 -6.90
N ARG A 97 -0.57 -23.05 -6.08
CA ARG A 97 -0.66 -24.49 -6.38
C ARG A 97 -1.40 -24.80 -7.69
N ALA A 98 -2.36 -23.96 -8.07
CA ALA A 98 -3.14 -24.14 -9.29
C ALA A 98 -2.44 -23.60 -10.55
N ARG A 99 -1.54 -22.62 -10.42
CA ARG A 99 -1.04 -21.83 -11.55
C ARG A 99 0.48 -21.80 -11.68
N ALA A 100 1.24 -22.01 -10.61
CA ALA A 100 2.69 -22.02 -10.66
C ALA A 100 3.18 -23.20 -11.52
N GLN A 101 4.10 -22.91 -12.43
CA GLN A 101 4.59 -23.88 -13.41
C GLN A 101 6.02 -24.36 -13.12
N SER A 102 6.71 -23.73 -12.18
CA SER A 102 8.13 -23.94 -11.90
C SER A 102 8.49 -23.44 -10.50
N ASN A 103 9.77 -23.47 -10.12
CA ASN A 103 10.26 -22.82 -8.91
C ASN A 103 10.14 -21.29 -9.03
N GLY A 104 9.76 -20.64 -7.94
CA GLY A 104 9.52 -19.20 -7.90
C GLY A 104 9.00 -18.74 -6.56
N GLY A 105 8.47 -17.53 -6.54
CA GLY A 105 7.92 -16.92 -5.33
C GLY A 105 6.75 -15.97 -5.63
N VAL A 106 6.01 -15.64 -4.58
CA VAL A 106 4.95 -14.62 -4.65
C VAL A 106 5.58 -13.24 -4.51
N LEU A 107 5.24 -12.34 -5.42
CA LEU A 107 5.58 -10.92 -5.36
C LEU A 107 4.31 -10.09 -5.37
N THR A 108 4.11 -9.29 -4.32
CA THR A 108 3.03 -8.32 -4.26
C THR A 108 3.50 -6.98 -4.83
N ARG A 109 2.63 -6.35 -5.62
CA ARG A 109 2.79 -4.99 -6.16
C ARG A 109 1.49 -4.24 -6.02
N PHE A 110 1.57 -2.91 -5.96
CA PHE A 110 0.40 -2.03 -5.96
C PHE A 110 0.43 -1.12 -7.18
N TYR A 111 -0.75 -0.75 -7.67
CA TYR A 111 -0.89 0.00 -8.91
C TYR A 111 -2.01 1.04 -8.81
N GLY A 112 -1.86 2.14 -9.55
CA GLY A 112 -3.00 2.99 -9.91
C GLY A 112 -3.87 2.28 -10.96
N GLU A 113 -5.15 2.63 -11.01
CA GLU A 113 -6.11 2.02 -11.95
C GLU A 113 -5.65 2.16 -13.40
N GLU A 114 -5.05 3.31 -13.75
CA GLU A 114 -4.55 3.63 -15.08
C GLU A 114 -3.48 2.64 -15.58
N LYS A 115 -2.75 2.00 -14.66
CA LYS A 115 -1.67 1.08 -15.03
C LYS A 115 -2.21 -0.27 -15.54
N PHE A 116 -3.40 -0.69 -15.10
CA PHE A 116 -3.96 -2.02 -15.39
C PHE A 116 -4.14 -2.29 -16.89
N ALA A 117 -4.43 -1.25 -17.68
CA ALA A 117 -4.53 -1.36 -19.14
C ALA A 117 -3.24 -1.90 -19.79
N SER A 118 -2.09 -1.73 -19.14
CA SER A 118 -0.78 -2.20 -19.61
C SER A 118 -0.27 -3.45 -18.91
N LEU A 119 -0.95 -3.93 -17.86
CA LEU A 119 -0.50 -5.09 -17.08
C LEU A 119 -0.92 -6.41 -17.73
N PRO A 120 -0.10 -7.47 -17.63
CA PRO A 120 -0.44 -8.81 -18.12
C PRO A 120 -1.39 -9.55 -17.14
N VAL A 121 -2.44 -8.88 -16.70
CA VAL A 121 -3.51 -9.49 -15.90
C VAL A 121 -4.38 -10.40 -16.78
N ARG A 122 -4.90 -11.49 -16.21
CA ARG A 122 -5.73 -12.46 -16.94
C ARG A 122 -7.06 -11.86 -17.40
N PHE A 123 -7.58 -10.90 -16.65
CA PHE A 123 -8.80 -10.18 -16.95
C PHE A 123 -8.55 -8.69 -16.79
N GLN A 124 -9.00 -7.91 -17.76
CA GLN A 124 -9.06 -6.45 -17.61
C GLN A 124 -10.30 -6.05 -16.79
N PRO A 125 -10.23 -4.93 -16.05
CA PRO A 125 -11.37 -4.41 -15.30
C PRO A 125 -12.55 -4.12 -16.23
N ASP A 126 -13.76 -4.51 -15.83
CA ASP A 126 -15.00 -4.29 -16.57
C ASP A 126 -15.91 -3.32 -15.82
N GLU A 127 -16.18 -2.14 -16.39
CA GLU A 127 -16.94 -1.07 -15.74
C GLU A 127 -18.37 -1.49 -15.33
N ASN A 128 -19.02 -2.37 -16.10
CA ASN A 128 -20.35 -2.86 -15.74
C ASN A 128 -20.27 -3.76 -14.51
N ARG A 129 -19.27 -4.66 -14.46
CA ARG A 129 -19.04 -5.55 -13.32
C ARG A 129 -18.58 -4.79 -12.08
N ILE A 130 -17.78 -3.75 -12.25
CA ILE A 130 -17.38 -2.84 -11.18
C ILE A 130 -18.61 -2.13 -10.61
N ALA A 131 -19.51 -1.64 -11.45
CA ALA A 131 -20.76 -1.02 -11.01
C ALA A 131 -21.66 -2.01 -10.24
N GLU A 132 -21.78 -3.24 -10.74
CA GLU A 132 -22.52 -4.32 -10.05
C GLU A 132 -21.89 -4.67 -8.70
N ALA A 133 -20.57 -4.86 -8.66
CA ALA A 133 -19.84 -5.11 -7.42
C ALA A 133 -20.01 -3.97 -6.42
N THR A 134 -19.95 -2.71 -6.89
CA THR A 134 -20.20 -1.51 -6.07
C THR A 134 -21.57 -1.57 -5.39
N VAL A 135 -22.62 -1.97 -6.12
CA VAL A 135 -23.97 -2.12 -5.55
C VAL A 135 -24.00 -3.20 -4.46
N GLN A 136 -23.36 -4.35 -4.69
CA GLN A 136 -23.32 -5.43 -3.71
C GLN A 136 -22.52 -5.04 -2.46
N ILE A 137 -21.36 -4.40 -2.63
CA ILE A 137 -20.52 -3.94 -1.52
C ILE A 137 -21.28 -2.91 -0.68
N LYS A 138 -21.95 -1.93 -1.30
CA LYS A 138 -22.77 -0.93 -0.58
C LYS A 138 -23.92 -1.54 0.21
N LYS A 139 -24.49 -2.67 -0.24
CA LYS A 139 -25.53 -3.38 0.53
C LYS A 139 -24.95 -4.09 1.76
N HIS A 140 -23.66 -4.43 1.75
CA HIS A 140 -23.01 -5.19 2.81
C HIS A 140 -22.33 -4.29 3.86
N GLN A 141 -23.12 -3.47 4.56
CA GLN A 141 -22.63 -2.47 5.52
C GLN A 141 -21.70 -3.04 6.60
N THR A 142 -21.96 -4.25 7.10
CA THR A 142 -21.10 -4.93 8.09
C THR A 142 -19.66 -5.11 7.57
N TYR A 143 -19.49 -5.40 6.27
CA TYR A 143 -18.17 -5.58 5.67
C TYR A 143 -17.44 -4.24 5.58
N LEU A 144 -18.14 -3.20 5.09
CA LEU A 144 -17.58 -1.85 4.98
C LEU A 144 -17.17 -1.28 6.34
N SER A 145 -17.95 -1.52 7.40
CA SER A 145 -17.63 -1.04 8.75
C SER A 145 -16.34 -1.63 9.34
N ARG A 146 -15.81 -2.70 8.76
CA ARG A 146 -14.54 -3.32 9.17
C ARG A 146 -13.33 -2.77 8.42
N ILE A 147 -13.54 -1.96 7.39
CA ILE A 147 -12.47 -1.34 6.62
C ILE A 147 -12.12 -0.02 7.31
N PRO A 148 -10.88 0.15 7.82
CA PRO A 148 -10.47 1.41 8.41
C PRO A 148 -10.48 2.53 7.37
N GLU A 149 -10.84 3.74 7.79
CA GLU A 149 -10.68 4.92 6.96
C GLU A 149 -9.19 5.34 6.90
N ARG A 150 -8.81 5.99 5.79
CA ARG A 150 -7.48 6.61 5.66
C ARG A 150 -7.44 7.93 6.42
N SER A 151 -7.21 7.85 7.72
CA SER A 151 -7.13 9.03 8.58
C SER A 151 -6.06 10.02 8.12
N GLY A 152 -6.41 11.30 8.04
CA GLY A 152 -5.49 12.39 7.68
C GLY A 152 -4.94 12.34 6.25
N ALA A 153 -5.45 11.48 5.38
CA ALA A 153 -4.96 11.36 4.00
C ALA A 153 -5.28 12.61 3.17
N GLN A 154 -4.23 13.16 2.54
CA GLN A 154 -4.36 14.33 1.65
C GLN A 154 -4.21 13.99 0.17
N ILE A 155 -3.73 12.79 -0.16
CA ILE A 155 -3.58 12.31 -1.53
C ILE A 155 -4.14 10.88 -1.70
N PRO A 156 -4.55 10.49 -2.92
CA PRO A 156 -4.95 9.11 -3.23
C PRO A 156 -3.90 8.06 -2.83
N ALA A 157 -4.34 6.85 -2.45
CA ALA A 157 -3.42 5.87 -1.85
C ALA A 157 -2.36 5.40 -2.84
N HIS A 158 -2.75 5.16 -4.10
CA HIS A 158 -1.82 4.74 -5.14
C HIS A 158 -0.71 5.78 -5.36
N HIS A 159 -1.01 7.07 -5.24
CA HIS A 159 0.01 8.13 -5.24
C HIS A 159 0.86 8.11 -3.95
N ALA A 160 0.24 7.96 -2.78
CA ALA A 160 0.95 7.87 -1.50
C ALA A 160 2.01 6.76 -1.49
N ALA A 161 1.65 5.59 -2.03
CA ALA A 161 2.53 4.42 -2.06
C ALA A 161 3.76 4.61 -2.96
N ARG A 162 3.69 5.45 -4.00
CA ARG A 162 4.86 5.81 -4.84
C ARG A 162 5.97 6.51 -4.06
N PHE A 163 5.66 7.09 -2.89
CA PHE A 163 6.61 7.74 -1.99
C PHE A 163 7.02 6.87 -0.79
N SER A 164 6.64 5.60 -0.78
CA SER A 164 7.17 4.61 0.17
C SER A 164 8.56 4.13 -0.30
N PHE A 165 9.27 3.36 0.54
CA PHE A 165 10.54 2.69 0.19
C PHE A 165 11.61 3.59 -0.45
N GLY A 166 12.09 4.59 0.30
CA GLY A 166 13.23 5.43 -0.10
C GLY A 166 12.86 6.74 -0.81
N ARG A 167 11.61 6.91 -1.25
CA ARG A 167 11.11 8.19 -1.79
C ARG A 167 10.43 9.09 -0.76
N CYS A 168 10.29 8.63 0.49
CA CYS A 168 9.65 9.39 1.56
C CYS A 168 10.40 10.68 1.91
N ALA A 169 11.73 10.66 1.83
CA ALA A 169 12.56 11.85 2.04
C ALA A 169 12.25 12.93 0.99
N VAL A 170 12.01 12.53 -0.26
CA VAL A 170 11.66 13.44 -1.35
C VAL A 170 10.31 14.11 -1.10
N PHE A 171 9.31 13.35 -0.63
CA PHE A 171 7.99 13.89 -0.29
C PHE A 171 8.05 14.86 0.89
N ALA A 172 8.85 14.55 1.92
CA ALA A 172 9.07 15.47 3.06
C ALA A 172 9.73 16.79 2.62
N GLU A 173 10.68 16.74 1.69
CA GLU A 173 11.27 17.96 1.11
C GLU A 173 10.24 18.78 0.32
N ALA A 174 9.33 18.13 -0.41
CA ALA A 174 8.24 18.82 -1.10
C ALA A 174 7.26 19.49 -0.12
N LEU A 175 6.95 18.84 1.02
CA LEU A 175 6.17 19.44 2.10
C LEU A 175 6.85 20.66 2.73
N ARG A 176 8.18 20.64 2.87
CA ARG A 176 8.93 21.83 3.32
C ARG A 176 8.72 23.00 2.38
N GLU A 177 8.79 22.77 1.07
CA GLU A 177 8.63 23.84 0.10
C GLU A 177 7.19 24.34 0.04
N HIS A 178 6.22 23.42 -0.06
CA HIS A 178 4.81 23.73 -0.24
C HIS A 178 4.14 24.29 1.02
N ALA A 179 4.35 23.64 2.18
CA ALA A 179 3.65 23.93 3.42
C ALA A 179 4.56 24.50 4.53
N LYS A 180 5.84 24.75 4.23
CA LYS A 180 6.83 25.31 5.19
C LYS A 180 7.00 24.46 6.46
N LEU A 181 6.73 23.15 6.36
CA LEU A 181 6.93 22.18 7.43
C LEU A 181 8.40 21.78 7.54
N GLN A 182 8.84 21.35 8.73
CA GLN A 182 10.24 20.96 8.96
C GLN A 182 10.44 19.46 8.75
N PRO A 183 11.23 19.02 7.76
CA PRO A 183 11.53 17.61 7.55
C PRO A 183 12.42 17.04 8.65
N THR A 184 12.18 15.80 9.03
CA THR A 184 13.04 15.04 9.95
C THR A 184 13.05 13.56 9.58
N ALA A 185 14.17 12.89 9.87
CA ALA A 185 14.30 11.46 9.72
C ALA A 185 13.81 10.77 10.99
N LEU A 186 13.21 9.59 10.84
CA LEU A 186 12.89 8.70 11.95
C LEU A 186 13.92 7.58 11.99
N LEU A 187 14.56 7.43 13.15
CA LEU A 187 15.59 6.43 13.41
C LEU A 187 15.09 5.44 14.45
N ALA A 188 15.10 4.14 14.14
CA ALA A 188 14.55 3.11 15.00
C ALA A 188 15.47 2.84 16.21
N VAL A 189 14.89 2.88 17.40
CA VAL A 189 15.53 2.44 18.65
C VAL A 189 15.09 1.01 18.98
N ARG A 190 13.78 0.73 18.88
CA ARG A 190 13.21 -0.58 19.20
C ARG A 190 12.13 -1.02 18.20
N MET A 191 12.26 -2.24 17.70
CA MET A 191 11.26 -2.91 16.87
C MET A 191 10.20 -3.61 17.71
N LEU A 192 9.00 -3.78 17.15
CA LEU A 192 7.99 -4.68 17.66
C LEU A 192 8.41 -6.15 17.43
N PRO A 193 7.92 -7.08 18.26
CA PRO A 193 8.11 -8.51 18.02
C PRO A 193 7.66 -8.94 16.61
N GLY A 194 8.51 -9.70 15.91
CA GLY A 194 8.27 -10.16 14.54
C GLY A 194 8.79 -9.22 13.45
N TRP A 195 9.31 -8.04 13.80
CA TRP A 195 9.87 -7.04 12.87
C TRP A 195 11.39 -6.88 13.01
N GLU A 196 12.04 -7.73 13.79
CA GLU A 196 13.47 -7.62 14.14
C GLU A 196 14.40 -7.79 12.92
N HIS A 197 13.91 -8.42 11.85
CA HIS A 197 14.66 -8.67 10.62
C HIS A 197 14.35 -7.69 9.49
N THR A 198 13.59 -6.62 9.76
CA THR A 198 13.38 -5.55 8.79
C THR A 198 14.71 -4.90 8.44
N GLU A 199 15.04 -4.85 7.14
CA GLU A 199 16.26 -4.21 6.65
C GLU A 199 16.26 -2.72 6.97
N MET A 200 17.35 -2.23 7.55
CA MET A 200 17.52 -0.83 7.92
C MET A 200 18.93 -0.35 7.57
N SER A 201 19.09 0.97 7.43
CA SER A 201 20.42 1.54 7.27
C SER A 201 21.27 1.32 8.53
N GLU A 202 22.59 1.53 8.42
CA GLU A 202 23.52 1.46 9.56
C GLU A 202 23.10 2.36 10.74
N ARG A 203 22.51 3.54 10.43
CA ARG A 203 21.99 4.48 11.44
C ARG A 203 20.54 4.20 11.83
N ARG A 204 20.00 3.04 11.42
CA ARG A 204 18.63 2.60 11.64
C ARG A 204 17.57 3.58 11.12
N TYR A 205 17.89 4.31 10.05
CA TYR A 205 16.92 5.11 9.31
C TYR A 205 15.85 4.21 8.72
N PHE A 206 14.58 4.56 8.92
CA PHE A 206 13.46 3.84 8.31
C PHE A 206 12.48 4.74 7.56
N HIS A 207 12.38 6.04 7.89
CA HIS A 207 11.42 6.92 7.21
C HIS A 207 11.77 8.41 7.36
N SER A 208 11.17 9.25 6.52
CA SER A 208 11.22 10.71 6.64
C SER A 208 9.80 11.27 6.69
N VAL A 209 9.60 12.28 7.54
CA VAL A 209 8.32 12.98 7.74
C VAL A 209 8.55 14.48 7.82
N ALA A 210 7.49 15.28 7.68
CA ALA A 210 7.50 16.70 7.98
C ALA A 210 6.70 16.99 9.27
N LEU A 211 7.27 17.76 10.18
CA LEU A 211 6.68 18.06 11.49
C LEU A 211 5.77 19.29 11.43
N HIS A 212 4.59 19.15 12.04
CA HIS A 212 3.66 20.24 12.34
C HIS A 212 3.98 20.86 13.71
N ARG A 213 3.52 22.10 13.93
CA ARG A 213 3.76 22.84 15.19
C ARG A 213 3.00 22.26 16.38
N ASP A 214 1.91 21.55 16.12
CA ASP A 214 1.05 20.92 17.12
C ASP A 214 1.56 19.53 17.57
N GLY A 215 2.72 19.10 17.09
CA GLY A 215 3.31 17.80 17.41
C GLY A 215 2.86 16.66 16.50
N MET A 216 2.03 16.93 15.50
CA MET A 216 1.69 15.98 14.44
C MET A 216 2.82 15.87 13.41
N ALA A 217 2.83 14.78 12.66
CA ALA A 217 3.74 14.58 11.55
C ALA A 217 2.97 14.23 10.28
N GLN A 218 3.60 14.53 9.15
CA GLN A 218 3.01 14.28 7.85
C GLN A 218 3.99 13.53 6.95
N ASP A 219 3.49 12.49 6.31
CA ASP A 219 4.12 11.83 5.18
C ASP A 219 3.13 11.70 4.01
N SER A 220 3.51 10.95 2.98
CA SER A 220 2.66 10.76 1.80
C SER A 220 1.33 10.08 2.10
N TRP A 221 1.22 9.38 3.22
CA TRP A 221 0.01 8.66 3.61
C TRP A 221 -1.00 9.52 4.35
N GLY A 222 -0.54 10.61 4.98
CA GLY A 222 -1.40 11.57 5.66
C GLY A 222 -0.75 12.26 6.86
N ILE A 223 -1.57 13.02 7.59
CA ILE A 223 -1.21 13.65 8.87
C ILE A 223 -1.60 12.71 10.02
N ALA A 224 -0.65 12.37 10.88
CA ALA A 224 -0.87 11.48 12.02
C ALA A 224 0.14 11.76 13.14
N PRO A 225 -0.09 11.27 14.37
CA PRO A 225 0.93 11.27 15.41
C PRO A 225 2.17 10.49 14.94
N LEU A 226 3.38 10.96 15.29
CA LEU A 226 4.64 10.30 14.93
C LEU A 226 4.65 8.81 15.30
N ARG A 227 4.08 8.47 16.47
CA ARG A 227 3.99 7.10 16.94
C ARG A 227 3.17 6.21 16.01
N ASP A 228 2.05 6.72 15.49
CA ASP A 228 1.19 5.95 14.60
C ASP A 228 1.86 5.74 13.24
N ILE A 229 2.60 6.75 12.77
CA ILE A 229 3.46 6.62 11.58
C ILE A 229 4.51 5.53 11.79
N ALA A 230 5.24 5.56 12.92
CA ALA A 230 6.30 4.60 13.23
C ALA A 230 5.79 3.15 13.36
N LEU A 231 4.59 2.96 13.94
CA LEU A 231 3.98 1.65 14.10
C LEU A 231 3.68 0.95 12.76
N ARG A 232 3.47 1.70 11.67
CA ARG A 232 3.31 1.11 10.32
C ARG A 232 4.57 0.41 9.81
N PHE A 233 5.73 0.79 10.34
CA PHE A 233 7.02 0.20 10.03
C PHE A 233 7.49 -0.79 11.11
N GLY A 234 6.61 -1.17 12.03
CA GLY A 234 6.95 -2.08 13.13
C GLY A 234 7.86 -1.46 14.18
N VAL A 235 7.97 -0.12 14.25
CA VAL A 235 8.86 0.58 15.19
C VAL A 235 8.06 1.05 16.41
N SER A 236 8.52 0.66 17.60
CA SER A 236 7.87 0.99 18.89
C SER A 236 8.55 2.14 19.63
N GLU A 237 9.87 2.31 19.46
CA GLU A 237 10.65 3.42 19.99
C GLU A 237 11.55 3.96 18.88
N PHE A 238 11.60 5.29 18.75
CA PHE A 238 12.37 5.97 17.71
C PHE A 238 12.84 7.35 18.19
N ILE A 239 13.81 7.91 17.47
CA ILE A 239 14.23 9.31 17.62
C ILE A 239 14.08 10.03 16.28
N THR A 240 13.99 11.36 16.34
CA THR A 240 13.93 12.24 15.18
C THR A 240 15.29 12.91 14.95
N ASP A 241 15.78 12.95 13.71
CA ASP A 241 17.06 13.57 13.36
C ASP A 241 16.95 14.37 12.05
N ALA A 242 17.11 15.70 12.13
CA ALA A 242 17.07 16.58 10.97
C ALA A 242 18.36 16.52 10.13
N ASP A 243 19.51 16.25 10.75
CA ASP A 243 20.78 16.11 10.04
C ASP A 243 20.84 14.80 9.25
N GLU A 244 20.32 13.72 9.82
CA GLU A 244 20.22 12.46 9.07
C GLU A 244 19.28 12.59 7.87
N HIS A 245 18.16 13.31 8.00
CA HIS A 245 17.30 13.61 6.85
C HIS A 245 18.05 14.36 5.76
N ARG A 246 18.78 15.43 6.10
CA ARG A 246 19.62 16.18 5.15
C ARG A 246 20.66 15.27 4.47
N SER A 247 21.30 14.40 5.24
CA SER A 247 22.27 13.42 4.71
C SER A 247 21.63 12.44 3.74
N VAL A 248 20.42 11.93 4.03
CA VAL A 248 19.66 11.06 3.12
C VAL A 248 19.32 11.80 1.83
N VAL A 249 18.80 13.03 1.91
CA VAL A 249 18.46 13.85 0.73
C VAL A 249 19.70 14.14 -0.12
N SER A 250 20.82 14.51 0.49
CA SER A 250 22.08 14.75 -0.24
C SER A 250 22.56 13.49 -0.97
N ARG A 251 22.48 12.31 -0.33
CA ARG A 251 22.81 11.03 -0.97
C ARG A 251 21.89 10.72 -2.15
N LEU A 252 20.58 10.94 -2.01
CA LEU A 252 19.63 10.72 -3.11
C LEU A 252 19.90 11.63 -4.31
N LYS A 253 20.20 12.91 -4.06
CA LYS A 253 20.58 13.87 -5.11
C LYS A 253 21.90 13.52 -5.79
N ALA A 254 22.87 13.00 -5.05
CA ALA A 254 24.16 12.62 -5.60
C ALA A 254 24.12 11.30 -6.39
N ASN A 255 23.44 10.29 -5.85
CA ASN A 255 23.44 8.93 -6.41
C ASN A 255 22.38 8.72 -7.50
N SER A 256 21.31 9.53 -7.49
CA SER A 256 20.14 9.36 -8.37
C SER A 256 19.46 10.71 -8.67
N PRO A 257 20.17 11.69 -9.28
CA PRO A 257 19.68 13.06 -9.44
C PRO A 257 18.40 13.14 -10.27
N GLU A 258 18.29 12.41 -11.38
CA GLU A 258 17.11 12.45 -12.25
C GLU A 258 15.88 11.88 -11.53
N ALA A 259 16.02 10.70 -10.91
CA ALA A 259 14.94 10.06 -10.17
C ALA A 259 14.47 10.89 -8.96
N TYR A 260 15.41 11.59 -8.30
CA TYR A 260 15.08 12.56 -7.25
C TYR A 260 14.25 13.71 -7.82
N ALA A 261 14.70 14.33 -8.91
CA ALA A 261 14.05 15.49 -9.51
C ALA A 261 12.64 15.16 -10.01
N GLU A 262 12.47 14.01 -10.67
CA GLU A 262 11.18 13.50 -11.12
C GLU A 262 10.24 13.27 -9.93
N SER A 263 10.69 12.52 -8.92
CA SER A 263 9.88 12.24 -7.73
C SER A 263 9.50 13.52 -6.98
N TYR A 264 10.39 14.51 -6.92
CA TYR A 264 10.12 15.80 -6.28
C TYR A 264 9.07 16.61 -7.04
N SER A 265 9.18 16.66 -8.38
CA SER A 265 8.19 17.31 -9.25
C SER A 265 6.80 16.67 -9.10
N ASP A 266 6.76 15.34 -9.08
CA ASP A 266 5.53 14.57 -8.86
C ASP A 266 4.91 14.88 -7.49
N ALA A 267 5.71 14.89 -6.42
CA ALA A 267 5.25 15.22 -5.07
C ALA A 267 4.66 16.63 -5.02
N MET A 268 5.35 17.62 -5.58
CA MET A 268 4.88 19.01 -5.62
C MET A 268 3.57 19.16 -6.41
N THR A 269 3.43 18.44 -7.52
CA THR A 269 2.20 18.44 -8.32
C THR A 269 1.04 17.88 -7.52
N LEU A 270 1.23 16.72 -6.87
CA LEU A 270 0.20 16.08 -6.05
C LEU A 270 -0.23 16.95 -4.87
N LEU A 271 0.72 17.59 -4.18
CA LEU A 271 0.42 18.50 -3.08
C LEU A 271 -0.41 19.70 -3.55
N LYS A 272 -0.06 20.33 -4.67
CA LYS A 272 -0.86 21.44 -5.24
C LYS A 272 -2.26 20.98 -5.68
N THR A 273 -2.37 19.82 -6.32
CA THR A 273 -3.67 19.33 -6.83
C THR A 273 -4.64 18.92 -5.72
N HIS A 274 -4.14 18.35 -4.62
CA HIS A 274 -4.99 17.71 -3.61
C HIS A 274 -4.93 18.34 -2.21
N ALA A 275 -3.77 18.85 -1.77
CA ALA A 275 -3.60 19.31 -0.39
C ALA A 275 -4.20 20.71 -0.14
N GLU A 276 -4.34 21.55 -1.17
CA GLU A 276 -4.99 22.88 -1.08
C GLU A 276 -6.49 22.82 -0.73
N ARG A 277 -7.13 21.65 -0.79
CA ARG A 277 -8.54 21.49 -0.42
C ARG A 277 -8.78 21.33 1.09
N HIS A 278 -7.73 21.29 1.90
CA HIS A 278 -7.79 20.94 3.31
C HIS A 278 -7.03 21.90 4.26
N LEU A 279 -6.56 23.04 3.73
CA LEU A 279 -6.07 24.19 4.52
C LEU A 279 -7.14 25.28 4.56
#